data_AF-A0A7J5YMY0-F1
#
_entry.id   AF-A0A7J5YMY0-F1
#
_cell.length_a   1.000
_cell.length_b   1.000
_cell.length_c   1.000
_cell.angle_alpha   90.00
_cell.angle_beta   90.00
_cell.angle_gamma   90.00
#
_symmetry.space_group_name_H-M   'P 1'
#
loop_
_entity.id
_entity.type
_entity.pdbx_description
1 polymer ?
#
loop_
_entity_poly.entity_id
_entity_poly.type
_entity_poly.pdbx_seq_one_letter_code
_entity_poly.pdbx_strand_id
1 'polypeptide(L)'
;MDWSMCTTVMGLGLYETGSSTTSSWMLAKARLHEERSLPRRPASKSFNVPSLDQDDVSTVWVLEETDRMLLCGGGGRRHSDYRAEVSVAGRVPEGEAAVHFSETFRESEDCCCQSVYFSFSMAAPESDSECLFSLDPYHVSEELGFILPDPLEELPPYYQPWMDIALHVPELVHSHKLRLHINEMPLLSIQFLQIHSELRLAHLALSAMTMGYVWQEGRTTRWRYLWMLPHNLAVPYWEVSQRLGLPPILTHADAVLANWKKKDPDGNLELLVSLPGGDSVRGFFMVTLLVELAAVPALRVWRHRAVATALEEISQSMQDMTDALKLMHDYVDPSVFYGIMRIYLSGWKDNTSMPKGLVYEGVQEEPMEYSGGSAAQSSLLHCFDELLGIKHEEKSGEFLTRMRNYMPPAHKQLIQDISLQPSLKGFVQQQASERLNQAFQHCVKKLLALRSYHINVVSRYITVPAARARQLRNQSQESKQEMISRAPTALEERGTGGSGIMSFLKTVRNQTKDTLLPETGKKK
;
A
#
# COMPACT_ATOMS: atom_id res chain seq x y z
N MET A 1 -22.89 48.96 -29.69
CA MET A 1 -21.74 48.13 -30.10
C MET A 1 -21.52 47.12 -28.99
N ASP A 2 -21.47 45.86 -29.40
CA ASP A 2 -21.45 44.59 -28.65
C ASP A 2 -22.67 44.17 -27.81
N TRP A 3 -23.29 43.11 -28.35
CA TRP A 3 -24.37 42.27 -27.85
C TRP A 3 -23.99 40.82 -28.17
N SER A 4 -24.52 39.89 -27.36
CA SER A 4 -24.72 38.45 -27.65
C SER A 4 -23.52 37.51 -27.40
N MET A 5 -23.64 36.31 -26.83
CA MET A 5 -24.82 35.55 -26.38
C MET A 5 -24.36 34.33 -25.56
N CYS A 6 -25.12 34.01 -24.50
CA CYS A 6 -25.32 32.65 -24.02
C CYS A 6 -25.82 31.74 -25.14
N THR A 7 -25.29 30.53 -25.25
CA THR A 7 -26.04 29.40 -25.82
C THR A 7 -25.74 28.13 -25.03
N THR A 8 -26.78 27.65 -24.35
CA THR A 8 -26.94 26.31 -23.80
C THR A 8 -27.08 25.30 -24.94
N VAL A 9 -26.43 24.14 -24.85
CA VAL A 9 -26.86 22.93 -25.57
C VAL A 9 -26.89 21.76 -24.57
N MET A 10 -28.11 21.26 -24.34
CA MET A 10 -28.38 19.96 -23.74
C MET A 10 -27.95 18.84 -24.68
N GLY A 11 -27.34 17.78 -24.14
CA GLY A 11 -27.20 16.48 -24.77
C GLY A 11 -27.43 15.37 -23.75
N LEU A 12 -28.61 14.75 -23.81
CA LEU A 12 -28.96 13.43 -23.26
C LEU A 12 -27.87 12.43 -23.69
N GLY A 13 -27.33 11.49 -22.92
CA GLY A 13 -27.83 10.71 -21.80
C GLY A 13 -27.55 9.25 -22.13
N LEU A 14 -26.70 8.56 -21.37
CA LEU A 14 -26.72 7.11 -21.23
C LEU A 14 -26.30 6.77 -19.80
N TYR A 15 -27.29 6.38 -19.00
CA TYR A 15 -27.07 5.64 -17.76
C TYR A 15 -26.47 4.29 -18.13
N GLU A 16 -25.18 4.10 -17.85
CA GLU A 16 -24.60 2.77 -17.67
C GLU A 16 -24.52 2.48 -16.17
N THR A 17 -25.53 1.76 -15.68
CA THR A 17 -25.40 1.00 -14.44
C THR A 17 -24.50 -0.19 -14.71
N GLY A 18 -23.20 -0.04 -14.48
CA GLY A 18 -22.20 -1.10 -14.65
C GLY A 18 -20.87 -0.76 -13.99
N SER A 19 -20.60 -1.38 -12.83
CA SER A 19 -19.28 -1.66 -12.23
C SER A 19 -18.12 -0.68 -12.57
N SER A 20 -17.99 0.40 -11.81
CA SER A 20 -16.97 1.44 -12.01
C SER A 20 -15.53 1.06 -11.62
N THR A 21 -15.27 -0.09 -10.98
CA THR A 21 -13.93 -0.43 -10.45
C THR A 21 -13.08 -1.30 -11.36
N THR A 22 -13.68 -2.04 -12.29
CA THR A 22 -12.96 -2.70 -13.40
C THR A 22 -12.23 -1.69 -14.29
N SER A 23 -12.73 -0.45 -14.34
CA SER A 23 -12.12 0.66 -15.09
C SER A 23 -10.82 1.17 -14.43
N SER A 24 -10.81 1.44 -13.12
CA SER A 24 -9.64 2.02 -12.43
C SER A 24 -8.39 1.12 -12.48
N TRP A 25 -8.55 -0.19 -12.27
CA TRP A 25 -7.45 -1.16 -12.36
C TRP A 25 -6.93 -1.33 -13.81
N MET A 26 -7.82 -1.47 -14.79
CA MET A 26 -7.42 -1.59 -16.19
C MET A 26 -6.76 -0.30 -16.70
N LEU A 27 -7.22 0.87 -16.23
CA LEU A 27 -6.62 2.16 -16.57
C LEU A 27 -5.23 2.31 -15.94
N ALA A 28 -5.05 1.99 -14.66
CA ALA A 28 -3.73 2.03 -14.01
C ALA A 28 -2.73 1.04 -14.66
N LYS A 29 -3.20 -0.17 -15.02
CA LYS A 29 -2.40 -1.20 -15.71
C LYS A 29 -2.06 -0.82 -17.16
N ALA A 30 -3.00 -0.26 -17.91
CA ALA A 30 -2.79 0.16 -19.30
C ALA A 30 -1.82 1.34 -19.41
N ARG A 31 -1.88 2.29 -18.46
CA ARG A 31 -1.15 3.57 -18.55
C ARG A 31 0.31 3.47 -18.14
N LEU A 32 0.65 2.60 -17.19
CA LEU A 32 2.05 2.26 -16.91
C LEU A 32 2.74 1.65 -18.15
N HIS A 33 2.02 0.82 -18.92
CA HIS A 33 2.52 0.31 -20.19
C HIS A 33 2.67 1.41 -21.26
N GLU A 34 1.80 2.43 -21.27
CA GLU A 34 1.77 3.49 -22.28
C GLU A 34 2.98 4.45 -22.19
N GLU A 35 3.48 4.78 -20.99
CA GLU A 35 4.71 5.58 -20.79
C GLU A 35 5.95 4.97 -21.47
N ARG A 36 5.97 3.64 -21.67
CA ARG A 36 7.08 2.93 -22.33
C ARG A 36 7.01 2.98 -23.85
N SER A 37 5.81 3.15 -24.42
CA SER A 37 5.56 3.19 -25.87
C SER A 37 5.85 4.56 -26.49
N LEU A 38 6.01 5.60 -25.68
CA LEU A 38 6.40 6.91 -26.18
C LEU A 38 7.88 6.91 -26.59
N PRO A 39 8.22 7.15 -27.87
CA PRO A 39 9.61 7.26 -28.28
C PRO A 39 10.25 8.43 -27.52
N ARG A 40 11.34 8.15 -26.80
CA ARG A 40 12.19 9.16 -26.19
C ARG A 40 12.56 10.18 -27.28
N ARG A 41 12.11 11.43 -27.14
CA ARG A 41 12.53 12.54 -28.01
C ARG A 41 14.07 12.55 -28.03
N PRO A 42 14.72 12.46 -29.19
CA PRO A 42 16.17 12.59 -29.25
C PRO A 42 16.57 13.98 -28.79
N ALA A 43 17.57 14.05 -27.91
CA ALA A 43 18.17 15.29 -27.45
C ALA A 43 18.61 16.13 -28.66
N SER A 44 18.09 17.35 -28.77
CA SER A 44 18.48 18.31 -29.79
C SER A 44 19.96 18.67 -29.61
N LYS A 45 20.84 18.09 -30.45
CA LYS A 45 22.18 18.63 -30.67
C LYS A 45 22.05 19.83 -31.59
N SER A 46 22.36 21.01 -31.08
CA SER A 46 22.53 22.24 -31.85
C SER A 46 23.66 22.06 -32.86
N PHE A 47 23.35 22.15 -34.15
CA PHE A 47 24.32 22.39 -35.21
C PHE A 47 23.86 23.60 -36.02
N ASN A 48 24.72 24.61 -36.09
CA ASN A 48 24.58 25.79 -36.95
C ASN A 48 24.97 25.43 -38.39
N VAL A 49 24.06 25.59 -39.36
CA VAL A 49 24.37 25.78 -40.80
C VAL A 49 23.24 26.63 -41.43
N PRO A 50 23.53 27.56 -42.37
CA PRO A 50 22.68 28.72 -42.65
C PRO A 50 21.58 28.51 -43.70
N SER A 51 20.65 29.47 -43.68
CA SER A 51 19.45 29.70 -44.50
C SER A 51 19.57 29.42 -46.00
N LEU A 52 18.51 28.82 -46.58
CA LEU A 52 18.10 28.97 -47.99
C LEU A 52 16.60 28.62 -48.14
N ASP A 53 16.01 29.14 -49.22
CA ASP A 53 14.61 29.54 -49.46
C ASP A 53 13.51 28.47 -49.68
N GLN A 54 12.28 28.98 -49.50
CA GLN A 54 10.93 28.74 -50.06
C GLN A 54 10.54 27.51 -50.94
N ASP A 55 9.26 27.18 -50.76
CA ASP A 55 8.28 26.47 -51.62
C ASP A 55 8.35 24.94 -51.73
N ASP A 56 7.32 24.23 -51.21
CA ASP A 56 6.29 23.63 -52.08
C ASP A 56 5.10 23.03 -51.31
N VAL A 57 3.93 23.12 -51.93
CA VAL A 57 2.62 22.64 -51.48
C VAL A 57 2.39 21.22 -51.99
N SER A 58 1.88 20.29 -51.16
CA SER A 58 1.02 19.22 -51.68
C SER A 58 0.12 18.58 -50.61
N THR A 59 -1.15 18.50 -50.98
CA THR A 59 -2.34 17.96 -50.31
C THR A 59 -2.47 16.45 -50.50
N VAL A 60 -2.91 15.67 -49.50
CA VAL A 60 -3.66 14.40 -49.69
C VAL A 60 -4.69 14.18 -48.56
N TRP A 61 -5.84 13.62 -48.94
CA TRP A 61 -7.15 13.54 -48.28
C TRP A 61 -7.43 12.23 -47.49
N VAL A 62 -8.21 12.37 -46.40
CA VAL A 62 -9.46 11.67 -45.95
C VAL A 62 -9.58 10.13 -46.06
N LEU A 63 -10.05 9.47 -44.98
CA LEU A 63 -11.31 8.69 -44.97
C LEU A 63 -11.73 8.21 -43.57
N GLU A 64 -12.93 8.63 -43.19
CA GLU A 64 -13.75 8.26 -42.06
C GLU A 64 -14.88 7.37 -42.62
N GLU A 65 -15.18 6.23 -41.99
CA GLU A 65 -16.30 5.36 -42.39
C GLU A 65 -17.31 5.22 -41.24
N THR A 66 -18.56 5.54 -41.57
CA THR A 66 -19.78 5.43 -40.78
C THR A 66 -20.70 4.37 -41.38
N ASP A 67 -21.47 3.65 -40.55
CA ASP A 67 -22.78 3.04 -40.88
C ASP A 67 -23.55 2.87 -39.54
N ARG A 68 -24.67 3.57 -39.23
CA ARG A 68 -26.10 3.39 -39.63
C ARG A 68 -26.61 1.95 -39.40
N MET A 69 -27.81 1.62 -38.89
CA MET A 69 -29.13 2.25 -38.70
C MET A 69 -29.94 1.22 -37.84
N LEU A 70 -30.90 1.52 -36.95
CA LEU A 70 -32.36 1.72 -37.17
C LEU A 70 -33.07 1.35 -35.84
N LEU A 71 -34.08 2.13 -35.41
CA LEU A 71 -35.41 1.62 -35.03
C LEU A 71 -36.37 2.76 -34.61
N CYS A 72 -37.60 2.63 -35.06
CA CYS A 72 -38.71 3.60 -35.00
C CYS A 72 -39.58 3.46 -33.73
N GLY A 73 -40.20 4.57 -33.31
CA GLY A 73 -41.67 4.64 -33.18
C GLY A 73 -42.32 4.75 -31.78
N GLY A 74 -43.02 5.88 -31.56
CA GLY A 74 -44.21 6.05 -30.68
C GLY A 74 -43.92 6.34 -29.19
N GLY A 75 -44.60 7.25 -28.47
CA GLY A 75 -45.82 8.00 -28.72
C GLY A 75 -46.68 8.15 -27.45
N GLY A 76 -46.30 9.03 -26.53
CA GLY A 76 -47.20 9.95 -25.78
C GLY A 76 -48.02 9.53 -24.53
N ARG A 77 -48.16 10.54 -23.64
CA ARG A 77 -49.13 10.81 -22.54
C ARG A 77 -48.73 10.37 -21.12
N ARG A 78 -49.01 11.07 -20.01
CA ARG A 78 -49.37 12.46 -19.61
C ARG A 78 -49.50 12.46 -18.05
N HIS A 79 -49.10 13.56 -17.38
CA HIS A 79 -49.47 14.07 -16.03
C HIS A 79 -49.25 13.16 -14.78
N SER A 80 -48.96 13.61 -13.55
CA SER A 80 -49.27 14.83 -12.73
C SER A 80 -48.34 14.83 -11.49
N ASP A 81 -47.59 15.90 -11.14
CA ASP A 81 -47.86 17.04 -10.23
C ASP A 81 -47.54 16.88 -8.71
N TYR A 82 -46.96 17.97 -8.16
CA TYR A 82 -46.77 18.42 -6.75
C TYR A 82 -45.62 17.81 -5.90
N ARG A 83 -44.92 18.54 -5.00
CA ARG A 83 -44.55 19.96 -4.76
C ARG A 83 -43.51 19.90 -3.63
N ALA A 84 -42.49 20.75 -3.66
CA ALA A 84 -41.53 20.91 -2.56
C ALA A 84 -41.95 22.05 -1.60
N GLU A 85 -41.80 21.83 -0.29
CA GLU A 85 -41.87 22.87 0.74
C GLU A 85 -40.48 23.10 1.35
N VAL A 86 -40.11 24.37 1.49
CA VAL A 86 -38.91 24.87 2.17
C VAL A 86 -39.40 25.77 3.30
N SER A 87 -38.89 25.60 4.51
CA SER A 87 -39.17 26.48 5.65
C SER A 87 -37.90 27.13 6.19
N VAL A 88 -37.91 28.46 6.31
CA VAL A 88 -36.92 29.29 7.00
C VAL A 88 -37.66 30.23 7.98
N ALA A 89 -37.15 30.36 9.21
CA ALA A 89 -37.35 31.46 10.16
C ALA A 89 -36.31 31.26 11.30
N GLY A 90 -35.70 32.21 12.02
CA GLY A 90 -35.83 33.65 12.28
C GLY A 90 -35.10 33.94 13.62
N ARG A 91 -34.60 35.15 13.88
CA ARG A 91 -33.62 35.54 14.94
C ARG A 91 -34.20 35.97 16.33
N VAL A 92 -33.47 35.63 17.42
CA VAL A 92 -32.91 36.44 18.60
C VAL A 92 -33.91 37.13 19.57
N PRO A 93 -33.74 37.26 20.95
CA PRO A 93 -32.57 37.83 21.68
C PRO A 93 -32.15 37.28 23.10
N GLU A 94 -31.11 37.95 23.62
CA GLU A 94 -30.15 37.82 24.75
C GLU A 94 -30.63 37.52 26.20
N GLY A 95 -29.70 37.04 27.04
CA GLY A 95 -29.73 37.15 28.51
C GLY A 95 -28.70 36.26 29.26
N GLU A 96 -27.82 36.89 30.05
CA GLU A 96 -26.75 36.29 30.88
C GLU A 96 -27.25 35.35 32.00
N ALA A 97 -26.48 34.30 32.31
CA ALA A 97 -26.30 33.80 33.67
C ALA A 97 -25.06 32.89 33.78
N ALA A 98 -24.13 33.28 34.65
CA ALA A 98 -23.03 32.44 35.12
C ALA A 98 -23.53 31.50 36.23
N VAL A 99 -23.11 30.23 36.19
CA VAL A 99 -23.18 29.31 37.34
C VAL A 99 -21.88 28.50 37.40
N HIS A 100 -21.13 28.70 38.48
CA HIS A 100 -20.01 27.87 38.93
C HIS A 100 -20.53 26.85 39.95
N PHE A 101 -20.15 25.57 39.86
CA PHE A 101 -19.95 24.57 40.94
C PHE A 101 -19.29 23.35 40.23
N SER A 102 -17.99 23.09 40.39
CA SER A 102 -17.27 22.34 41.44
C SER A 102 -17.70 20.87 41.63
N GLU A 103 -16.66 20.05 41.75
CA GLU A 103 -16.58 18.74 42.43
C GLU A 103 -16.61 17.42 41.63
N THR A 104 -15.47 16.73 41.84
CA THR A 104 -15.29 15.30 42.06
C THR A 104 -15.24 14.37 40.85
N PHE A 105 -13.99 14.03 40.52
CA PHE A 105 -13.60 12.73 39.97
C PHE A 105 -14.29 11.59 40.74
N ARG A 106 -15.13 10.85 40.03
CA ARG A 106 -15.47 9.47 40.35
C ARG A 106 -15.11 8.65 39.12
N GLU A 107 -14.19 7.71 39.30
CA GLU A 107 -13.96 6.63 38.36
C GLU A 107 -15.28 5.91 38.11
N SER A 108 -15.71 5.84 36.85
CA SER A 108 -16.65 4.83 36.38
C SER A 108 -15.98 4.11 35.22
N GLU A 109 -15.53 2.89 35.51
CA GLU A 109 -15.29 1.86 34.51
C GLU A 109 -16.60 1.66 33.73
N ASP A 110 -16.63 2.10 32.47
CA ASP A 110 -17.59 1.61 31.48
C ASP A 110 -16.88 1.57 30.13
N CYS A 111 -16.07 0.52 29.97
CA CYS A 111 -15.58 0.09 28.68
C CYS A 111 -16.79 -0.48 27.92
N CYS A 112 -17.30 0.29 26.94
CA CYS A 112 -18.37 -0.17 26.06
C CYS A 112 -17.79 -1.23 25.09
N CYS A 113 -17.59 -2.44 25.59
CA CYS A 113 -17.39 -3.63 24.77
C CYS A 113 -18.72 -3.93 24.08
N GLN A 114 -18.91 -3.47 22.85
CA GLN A 114 -19.95 -4.02 21.98
C GLN A 114 -19.56 -5.45 21.59
N SER A 115 -19.94 -6.40 22.44
CA SER A 115 -19.90 -7.82 22.12
C SER A 115 -21.01 -8.10 21.11
N VAL A 116 -20.65 -8.20 19.82
CA VAL A 116 -21.58 -8.63 18.78
C VAL A 116 -21.77 -10.14 18.90
N TYR A 117 -22.87 -10.55 19.54
CA TYR A 117 -23.32 -11.94 19.54
C TYR A 117 -24.21 -12.21 18.32
N PHE A 118 -23.89 -13.27 17.57
CA PHE A 118 -24.71 -13.77 16.47
C PHE A 118 -25.79 -14.72 16.98
N SER A 119 -27.05 -14.43 16.67
CA SER A 119 -28.16 -15.38 16.83
C SER A 119 -28.69 -15.73 15.43
N PHE A 120 -28.58 -17.00 15.04
CA PHE A 120 -29.39 -17.53 13.94
C PHE A 120 -30.75 -17.95 14.53
N SER A 121 -31.72 -17.05 14.49
CA SER A 121 -33.10 -17.34 14.92
C SER A 121 -33.85 -18.05 13.80
N MET A 122 -34.52 -19.16 14.15
CA MET A 122 -35.54 -19.76 13.29
C MET A 122 -36.88 -19.03 13.51
N ALA A 123 -37.44 -18.50 12.41
CA ALA A 123 -38.86 -18.23 12.11
C ALA A 123 -39.26 -16.76 11.80
N ALA A 124 -39.76 -16.60 10.57
CA ALA A 124 -40.75 -15.66 10.00
C ALA A 124 -40.55 -14.12 10.10
N PRO A 125 -41.04 -13.37 9.09
CA PRO A 125 -40.42 -12.13 8.64
C PRO A 125 -41.04 -10.91 9.30
N GLU A 126 -40.21 -10.02 9.86
CA GLU A 126 -40.46 -8.57 9.86
C GLU A 126 -39.20 -7.83 10.37
N SER A 127 -38.73 -6.87 9.55
CA SER A 127 -37.62 -5.94 9.78
C SER A 127 -36.17 -6.48 9.79
N ASP A 128 -35.74 -7.07 8.66
CA ASP A 128 -34.30 -7.25 8.37
C ASP A 128 -33.62 -5.90 8.11
N SER A 129 -33.17 -5.24 9.17
CA SER A 129 -31.96 -4.40 9.09
C SER A 129 -30.78 -5.23 9.61
N GLU A 130 -30.47 -6.33 8.92
CA GLU A 130 -29.24 -7.09 9.16
C GLU A 130 -28.06 -6.15 8.91
N CYS A 131 -27.32 -5.84 9.97
CA CYS A 131 -26.14 -5.00 9.92
C CYS A 131 -25.07 -5.65 9.02
N LEU A 132 -24.98 -5.19 7.77
CA LEU A 132 -23.91 -5.56 6.84
C LEU A 132 -22.57 -5.16 7.48
N PHE A 133 -21.63 -6.10 7.57
CA PHE A 133 -20.26 -5.84 8.03
C PHE A 133 -19.69 -4.60 7.35
N SER A 134 -19.32 -3.59 8.15
CA SER A 134 -18.69 -2.35 7.65
C SER A 134 -17.18 -2.41 7.84
N LEU A 135 -16.47 -1.90 6.82
CA LEU A 135 -15.03 -1.76 6.80
C LEU A 135 -14.55 -0.41 7.35
N ASP A 136 -15.46 0.55 7.55
CA ASP A 136 -15.14 1.92 7.97
C ASP A 136 -14.41 1.99 9.31
N PRO A 137 -14.80 1.22 10.37
CA PRO A 137 -14.09 1.25 11.66
C PRO A 137 -12.63 0.79 11.56
N TYR A 138 -12.30 0.04 10.51
CA TYR A 138 -10.95 -0.46 10.26
C TYR A 138 -10.14 0.45 9.35
N HIS A 139 -10.71 1.59 8.92
CA HIS A 139 -10.12 2.51 7.93
C HIS A 139 -9.76 1.83 6.60
N VAL A 140 -10.58 0.87 6.18
CA VAL A 140 -10.41 0.18 4.89
C VAL A 140 -11.42 0.75 3.89
N SER A 141 -10.91 1.44 2.88
CA SER A 141 -11.70 2.08 1.82
C SER A 141 -12.33 1.04 0.89
N GLU A 142 -13.58 1.28 0.46
CA GLU A 142 -14.20 0.45 -0.57
C GLU A 142 -13.53 0.58 -1.95
N GLU A 143 -12.84 1.70 -2.21
CA GLU A 143 -12.20 1.98 -3.49
C GLU A 143 -10.71 1.66 -3.49
N LEU A 144 -10.05 1.82 -2.33
CA LEU A 144 -8.59 1.75 -2.20
C LEU A 144 -8.14 0.66 -1.21
N GLY A 145 -9.06 -0.02 -0.53
CA GLY A 145 -8.73 -1.04 0.46
C GLY A 145 -7.92 -0.46 1.62
N PHE A 146 -6.77 -1.06 1.93
CA PHE A 146 -5.88 -0.62 3.01
C PHE A 146 -5.04 0.62 2.67
N ILE A 147 -5.08 1.09 1.42
CA ILE A 147 -4.31 2.25 0.98
C ILE A 147 -4.92 3.52 1.59
N LEU A 148 -4.07 4.42 2.08
CA LEU A 148 -4.50 5.70 2.63
C LEU A 148 -5.11 6.53 1.48
N PRO A 149 -6.39 6.91 1.54
CA PRO A 149 -6.99 7.80 0.55
C PRO A 149 -6.37 9.20 0.67
N ASP A 150 -6.17 9.84 -0.49
CA ASP A 150 -5.71 11.23 -0.63
C ASP A 150 -4.62 11.62 0.38
N PRO A 151 -3.45 10.94 0.36
CA PRO A 151 -2.35 11.26 1.25
C PRO A 151 -1.91 12.72 1.05
N LEU A 152 -1.60 13.40 2.16
CA LEU A 152 -1.12 14.78 2.11
C LEU A 152 0.24 14.84 1.41
N GLU A 153 0.45 15.91 0.64
CA GLU A 153 1.74 16.21 0.00
C GLU A 153 2.61 17.15 0.83
N GLU A 154 1.98 17.99 1.65
CA GLU A 154 2.66 19.01 2.45
C GLU A 154 2.22 18.93 3.92
N LEU A 155 3.17 19.14 4.82
CA LEU A 155 2.90 19.38 6.23
C LEU A 155 2.71 20.88 6.51
N PRO A 156 2.10 21.25 7.65
CA PRO A 156 2.06 22.64 8.09
C PRO A 156 3.44 23.32 8.02
N PRO A 157 3.54 24.63 7.67
CA PRO A 157 4.81 25.32 7.44
C PRO A 157 5.86 25.17 8.54
N TYR A 158 5.42 24.97 9.78
CA TYR A 158 6.27 24.68 10.93
C TYR A 158 7.18 23.46 10.71
N TYR A 159 6.73 22.45 9.95
CA TYR A 159 7.45 21.20 9.66
C TYR A 159 8.23 21.23 8.34
N GLN A 160 8.36 22.38 7.68
CA GLN A 160 9.17 22.50 6.46
C GLN A 160 10.61 21.97 6.61
N PRO A 161 11.32 22.16 7.74
CA PRO A 161 12.66 21.56 7.91
C PRO A 161 12.69 20.04 7.75
N TRP A 162 11.60 19.33 8.09
CA TRP A 162 11.51 17.88 7.86
C TRP A 162 11.29 17.57 6.39
N MET A 163 10.39 18.29 5.73
CA MET A 163 10.04 18.06 4.33
C MET A 163 11.19 18.39 3.38
N ASP A 164 11.91 19.49 3.63
CA ASP A 164 13.09 19.90 2.87
C ASP A 164 14.16 18.78 2.83
N ILE A 165 14.36 18.07 3.93
CA ILE A 165 15.32 16.97 4.01
C ILE A 165 14.72 15.69 3.42
N ALA A 166 13.49 15.34 3.80
CA ALA A 166 12.83 14.09 3.40
C ALA A 166 12.70 13.96 1.88
N LEU A 167 12.32 15.04 1.19
CA LEU A 167 12.16 15.06 -0.27
C LEU A 167 13.49 14.88 -1.01
N HIS A 168 14.62 15.20 -0.37
CA HIS A 168 15.96 15.14 -0.96
C HIS A 168 16.85 14.04 -0.37
N VAL A 169 16.27 13.05 0.34
CA VAL A 169 17.02 11.93 0.93
C VAL A 169 17.96 11.26 -0.08
N PRO A 170 17.54 10.91 -1.31
CA PRO A 170 18.43 10.27 -2.28
C PRO A 170 19.65 11.12 -2.64
N GLU A 171 19.46 12.41 -2.90
CA GLU A 171 20.50 13.36 -3.28
C GLU A 171 21.47 13.63 -2.12
N LEU A 172 20.92 13.79 -0.91
CA LEU A 172 21.69 14.03 0.31
C LEU A 172 22.49 12.81 0.74
N VAL A 173 21.94 11.61 0.55
CA VAL A 173 22.69 10.36 0.77
C VAL A 173 23.81 10.23 -0.25
N HIS A 174 23.52 10.44 -1.55
CA HIS A 174 24.52 10.34 -2.61
C HIS A 174 25.68 11.33 -2.42
N SER A 175 25.38 12.53 -1.92
CA SER A 175 26.39 13.56 -1.63
C SER A 175 27.02 13.45 -0.23
N HIS A 176 26.66 12.43 0.57
CA HIS A 176 27.10 12.22 1.96
C HIS A 176 26.78 13.39 2.91
N LYS A 177 25.76 14.19 2.61
CA LYS A 177 25.36 15.37 3.39
C LYS A 177 24.14 15.13 4.28
N LEU A 178 23.39 14.04 4.11
CA LEU A 178 22.15 13.80 4.86
C LEU A 178 22.37 13.87 6.38
N ARG A 179 23.42 13.24 6.89
CA ARG A 179 23.75 13.30 8.33
C ARG A 179 24.04 14.70 8.84
N LEU A 180 24.70 15.53 8.03
CA LEU A 180 24.96 16.93 8.38
C LEU A 180 23.64 17.69 8.52
N HIS A 181 22.77 17.61 7.51
CA HIS A 181 21.47 18.27 7.52
C HIS A 181 20.58 17.80 8.68
N ILE A 182 20.57 16.50 8.99
CA ILE A 182 19.81 15.97 10.12
C ILE A 182 20.39 16.47 11.45
N ASN A 183 21.71 16.55 11.62
CA ASN A 183 22.29 17.06 12.87
C ASN A 183 22.05 18.58 13.06
N GLU A 184 21.91 19.34 11.98
CA GLU A 184 21.57 20.78 11.99
C GLU A 184 20.07 21.04 12.08
N MET A 185 19.23 20.01 11.87
CA MET A 185 17.78 20.10 11.90
C MET A 185 17.28 20.54 13.29
N PRO A 186 16.35 21.50 13.40
CA PRO A 186 15.78 21.87 14.68
C PRO A 186 14.95 20.72 15.27
N LEU A 187 14.96 20.57 16.60
CA LEU A 187 14.00 19.73 17.30
C LEU A 187 12.62 20.38 17.21
N LEU A 188 11.69 19.73 16.51
CA LEU A 188 10.32 20.24 16.30
C LEU A 188 9.31 19.42 17.10
N SER A 189 8.49 20.10 17.93
CA SER A 189 7.35 19.48 18.62
C SER A 189 6.29 18.95 17.64
N ILE A 190 5.69 17.80 17.96
CA ILE A 190 4.60 17.19 17.17
C ILE A 190 3.22 17.79 17.45
N GLN A 191 3.13 18.80 18.34
CA GLN A 191 1.87 19.37 18.83
C GLN A 191 1.04 20.06 17.74
N PHE A 192 1.61 20.36 16.57
CA PHE A 192 0.91 20.98 15.45
C PHE A 192 0.44 19.95 14.40
N LEU A 193 0.69 18.65 14.60
CA LEU A 193 0.08 17.57 13.82
C LEU A 193 -1.26 17.21 14.47
N GLN A 194 -2.36 17.66 13.87
CA GLN A 194 -3.71 17.54 14.41
C GLN A 194 -4.48 16.37 13.80
N ILE A 195 -4.28 16.09 12.52
CA ILE A 195 -5.08 15.10 11.79
C ILE A 195 -4.26 13.86 11.42
N HIS A 196 -4.95 12.75 11.15
CA HIS A 196 -4.32 11.46 10.87
C HIS A 196 -3.40 11.51 9.63
N SER A 197 -3.82 12.20 8.57
CA SER A 197 -3.02 12.32 7.33
C SER A 197 -1.73 13.11 7.55
N GLU A 198 -1.73 14.13 8.41
CA GLU A 198 -0.52 14.86 8.81
C GLU A 198 0.45 13.94 9.57
N LEU A 199 -0.07 13.14 10.52
CA LEU A 199 0.75 12.16 11.24
C LEU A 199 1.34 11.12 10.28
N ARG A 200 0.59 10.64 9.29
CA ARG A 200 1.06 9.66 8.31
C ARG A 200 2.15 10.23 7.40
N LEU A 201 2.00 11.46 6.91
CA LEU A 201 3.04 12.12 6.11
C LEU A 201 4.30 12.41 6.96
N ALA A 202 4.12 12.86 8.21
CA ALA A 202 5.23 13.07 9.13
C ALA A 202 6.00 11.77 9.42
N HIS A 203 5.29 10.66 9.65
CA HIS A 203 5.91 9.36 9.86
C HIS A 203 6.67 8.88 8.62
N LEU A 204 6.09 9.03 7.41
CA LEU A 204 6.79 8.75 6.16
C LEU A 204 8.07 9.58 5.99
N ALA A 205 8.01 10.89 6.23
CA ALA A 205 9.17 11.78 6.10
C ALA A 205 10.28 11.41 7.11
N LEU A 206 9.93 11.28 8.40
CA LEU A 206 10.87 10.95 9.49
C LEU A 206 11.48 9.55 9.34
N SER A 207 10.69 8.59 8.85
CA SER A 207 11.15 7.23 8.59
C SER A 207 12.11 7.15 7.40
N ALA A 208 11.84 7.86 6.30
CA ALA A 208 12.75 7.95 5.16
C ALA A 208 14.09 8.61 5.55
N MET A 209 14.04 9.71 6.31
CA MET A 209 15.24 10.35 6.87
C MET A 209 16.03 9.41 7.77
N THR A 210 15.35 8.66 8.63
CA THR A 210 15.98 7.67 9.53
C THR A 210 16.69 6.57 8.74
N MET A 211 16.02 5.99 7.74
CA MET A 211 16.62 4.95 6.89
C MET A 211 17.82 5.49 6.11
N GLY A 212 17.73 6.70 5.57
CA GLY A 212 18.85 7.38 4.92
C GLY A 212 20.01 7.66 5.89
N TYR A 213 19.73 8.14 7.10
CA TYR A 213 20.73 8.52 8.11
C TYR A 213 21.54 7.31 8.58
N VAL A 214 20.84 6.25 8.98
CA VAL A 214 21.45 5.00 9.48
C VAL A 214 22.30 4.38 8.38
N TRP A 215 21.77 4.29 7.17
CA TRP A 215 22.40 3.54 6.08
C TRP A 215 23.20 4.38 5.06
N GLN A 216 23.38 5.70 5.26
CA GLN A 216 24.04 6.63 4.32
C GLN A 216 25.34 6.08 3.73
N GLU A 217 26.23 5.59 4.58
CA GLU A 217 27.58 5.13 4.19
C GLU A 217 27.58 3.72 3.59
N GLY A 218 26.41 3.08 3.49
CA GLY A 218 26.27 1.67 3.19
C GLY A 218 27.12 0.83 4.15
N ARG A 219 28.29 0.39 3.66
CA ARG A 219 29.23 -0.50 4.38
C ARG A 219 30.65 0.06 4.54
N THR A 220 30.95 1.32 4.21
CA THR A 220 32.34 1.77 4.36
C THR A 220 32.73 1.77 5.84
N THR A 221 33.62 0.83 6.20
CA THR A 221 34.11 0.51 7.55
C THR A 221 34.88 1.64 8.23
N ARG A 222 34.95 2.82 7.61
CA ARG A 222 35.75 3.96 8.07
C ARG A 222 35.03 4.81 9.11
N TRP A 223 33.71 4.69 9.23
CA TRP A 223 32.92 5.35 10.25
C TRP A 223 32.10 4.31 10.99
N ARG A 224 32.54 4.05 12.22
CA ARG A 224 31.87 3.29 13.29
C ARG A 224 30.35 3.41 13.14
N TYR A 225 29.67 2.29 12.91
CA TYR A 225 28.21 2.22 12.76
C TYR A 225 27.53 3.23 13.69
N LEU A 226 26.65 4.08 13.15
CA LEU A 226 25.80 4.93 13.98
C LEU A 226 24.83 4.01 14.70
N TRP A 227 25.15 3.78 15.98
CA TRP A 227 24.34 3.02 16.91
C TRP A 227 23.28 3.90 17.57
N MET A 228 23.18 5.18 17.15
CA MET A 228 22.30 6.18 17.75
C MET A 228 21.69 7.09 16.68
N LEU A 229 20.39 7.30 16.79
CA LEU A 229 19.63 8.29 16.04
C LEU A 229 19.59 9.59 16.87
N PRO A 230 19.94 10.77 16.29
CA PRO A 230 20.05 12.01 17.05
C PRO A 230 18.68 12.47 17.54
N HIS A 231 18.64 13.10 18.71
CA HIS A 231 17.41 13.42 19.44
C HIS A 231 16.43 14.29 18.65
N ASN A 232 16.93 15.20 17.82
CA ASN A 232 16.13 16.08 16.96
C ASN A 232 15.33 15.32 15.87
N LEU A 233 15.76 14.11 15.51
CA LEU A 233 15.02 13.18 14.65
C LEU A 233 14.31 12.10 15.48
N ALA A 234 14.99 11.55 16.50
CA ALA A 234 14.52 10.41 17.26
C ALA A 234 13.28 10.70 18.12
N VAL A 235 13.27 11.83 18.83
CA VAL A 235 12.15 12.21 19.71
C VAL A 235 10.86 12.43 18.93
N PRO A 236 10.78 13.34 17.94
CA PRO A 236 9.52 13.54 17.21
C PRO A 236 9.09 12.29 16.45
N TYR A 237 10.03 11.51 15.93
CA TYR A 237 9.70 10.28 15.23
C TYR A 237 9.07 9.23 16.15
N TRP A 238 9.62 9.06 17.36
CA TRP A 238 9.03 8.20 18.36
C TRP A 238 7.65 8.69 18.80
N GLU A 239 7.47 9.99 19.06
CA GLU A 239 6.17 10.54 19.47
C GLU A 239 5.09 10.39 18.39
N VAL A 240 5.41 10.65 17.12
CA VAL A 240 4.50 10.39 15.99
C VAL A 240 4.17 8.89 15.90
N SER A 241 5.17 8.03 16.07
CA SER A 241 5.01 6.58 16.06
C SER A 241 4.05 6.11 17.16
N GLN A 242 4.19 6.63 18.39
CA GLN A 242 3.26 6.33 19.48
C GLN A 242 1.83 6.78 19.17
N ARG A 243 1.63 7.99 18.63
CA ARG A 243 0.30 8.49 18.26
C ARG A 243 -0.37 7.67 17.16
N LEU A 244 0.40 7.09 16.25
CA LEU A 244 -0.11 6.24 15.17
C LEU A 244 -0.27 4.77 15.59
N GLY A 245 0.33 4.36 16.71
CA GLY A 245 0.45 2.94 17.07
C GLY A 245 1.34 2.15 16.09
N LEU A 246 2.32 2.82 15.48
CA LEU A 246 3.32 2.23 14.58
C LEU A 246 4.69 2.24 15.23
N PRO A 247 5.63 1.37 14.83
CA PRO A 247 7.00 1.43 15.31
C PRO A 247 7.78 2.57 14.64
N PRO A 248 8.82 3.14 15.28
CA PRO A 248 9.69 4.16 14.71
C PRO A 248 10.72 3.54 13.73
N ILE A 249 10.23 2.82 12.71
CA ILE A 249 10.99 2.36 11.54
C ILE A 249 10.10 2.48 10.29
N LEU A 250 10.69 2.66 9.11
CA LEU A 250 9.92 2.68 7.85
C LEU A 250 9.16 1.36 7.67
N THR A 251 7.84 1.44 7.59
CA THR A 251 6.95 0.29 7.41
C THR A 251 6.34 0.23 6.00
N HIS A 252 5.68 -0.88 5.69
CA HIS A 252 4.82 -1.00 4.51
C HIS A 252 3.69 0.04 4.50
N ALA A 253 3.14 0.38 5.66
CA ALA A 253 2.09 1.39 5.76
C ALA A 253 2.59 2.78 5.35
N ASP A 254 3.87 3.07 5.54
CA ASP A 254 4.47 4.34 5.15
C ASP A 254 4.86 4.27 3.68
N ALA A 255 5.78 3.36 3.34
CA ALA A 255 6.46 3.34 2.05
C ALA A 255 5.58 2.89 0.86
N VAL A 256 4.45 2.23 1.13
CA VAL A 256 3.49 1.79 0.12
C VAL A 256 2.15 2.49 0.34
N LEU A 257 1.49 2.25 1.46
CA LEU A 257 0.07 2.63 1.62
C LEU A 257 -0.16 4.14 1.73
N ALA A 258 0.84 4.93 2.14
CA ALA A 258 0.76 6.39 2.25
C ALA A 258 1.68 7.15 1.28
N ASN A 259 2.63 6.47 0.62
CA ASN A 259 3.65 7.12 -0.21
C ASN A 259 3.23 7.14 -1.69
N TRP A 260 2.14 7.82 -2.02
CA TRP A 260 1.69 7.95 -3.41
C TRP A 260 0.99 9.29 -3.62
N LYS A 261 0.95 9.76 -4.85
CA LYS A 261 0.08 10.86 -5.26
C LYS A 261 -0.21 10.78 -6.75
N LYS A 262 -1.23 11.52 -7.20
CA LYS A 262 -1.57 11.65 -8.62
C LYS A 262 -0.67 12.73 -9.22
N LYS A 263 0.13 12.35 -10.22
CA LYS A 263 0.99 13.25 -10.99
C LYS A 263 0.19 14.12 -11.95
N ASP A 264 -0.87 13.57 -12.54
CA ASP A 264 -1.70 14.24 -13.54
C ASP A 264 -3.19 13.85 -13.43
N PRO A 265 -4.10 14.62 -14.06
CA PRO A 265 -5.53 14.27 -14.12
C PRO A 265 -5.80 12.92 -14.79
N ASP A 266 -4.84 12.42 -15.57
CA ASP A 266 -4.87 11.11 -16.23
C ASP A 266 -4.59 9.94 -15.27
N GLY A 267 -4.29 10.22 -14.01
CA GLY A 267 -4.19 9.22 -12.95
C GLY A 267 -2.84 8.51 -12.87
N ASN A 268 -1.78 9.06 -13.48
CA ASN A 268 -0.44 8.54 -13.27
C ASN A 268 -0.01 8.73 -11.81
N LEU A 269 0.59 7.70 -11.22
CA LEU A 269 0.99 7.69 -9.81
C LEU A 269 2.48 7.96 -9.64
N GLU A 270 2.84 8.76 -8.64
CA GLU A 270 4.22 9.02 -8.24
C GLU A 270 4.41 8.90 -6.72
N LEU A 271 5.65 8.74 -6.26
CA LEU A 271 5.99 8.72 -4.83
C LEU A 271 6.02 10.14 -4.26
N LEU A 272 5.61 10.29 -3.00
CA LEU A 272 5.81 11.52 -2.24
C LEU A 272 7.27 11.67 -1.81
N VAL A 273 7.83 10.59 -1.24
CA VAL A 273 9.20 10.53 -0.73
C VAL A 273 9.92 9.33 -1.34
N SER A 274 11.17 9.54 -1.75
CA SER A 274 12.00 8.50 -2.37
C SER A 274 13.16 8.06 -1.49
N LEU A 275 13.61 6.83 -1.70
CA LEU A 275 14.85 6.28 -1.14
C LEU A 275 15.89 6.09 -2.26
N PRO A 276 17.17 5.89 -1.92
CA PRO A 276 18.19 5.60 -2.92
C PRO A 276 17.87 4.33 -3.74
N GLY A 277 18.00 4.46 -5.06
CA GLY A 277 17.69 3.40 -6.04
C GLY A 277 16.90 3.87 -7.27
N GLY A 278 16.58 5.17 -7.36
CA GLY A 278 16.03 5.81 -8.55
C GLY A 278 14.73 5.17 -9.02
N ASP A 279 14.58 4.97 -10.33
CA ASP A 279 13.37 4.41 -10.94
C ASP A 279 12.98 3.03 -10.39
N SER A 280 13.95 2.22 -9.92
CA SER A 280 13.63 0.91 -9.31
C SER A 280 12.93 1.05 -7.96
N VAL A 281 13.18 2.12 -7.20
CA VAL A 281 12.46 2.43 -5.95
C VAL A 281 11.03 2.83 -6.26
N ARG A 282 10.83 3.72 -7.24
CA ARG A 282 9.49 4.08 -7.74
C ARG A 282 8.74 2.83 -8.20
N GLY A 283 9.37 2.03 -9.06
CA GLY A 283 8.80 0.80 -9.59
C GLY A 283 8.39 -0.19 -8.50
N PHE A 284 9.24 -0.42 -7.51
CA PHE A 284 8.98 -1.38 -6.45
C PHE A 284 7.78 -0.99 -5.58
N PHE A 285 7.73 0.25 -5.11
CA PHE A 285 6.64 0.71 -4.26
C PHE A 285 5.33 0.87 -5.05
N MET A 286 5.38 1.42 -6.27
CA MET A 286 4.18 1.54 -7.12
C MET A 286 3.62 0.18 -7.53
N VAL A 287 4.45 -0.78 -7.94
CA VAL A 287 3.95 -2.13 -8.26
C VAL A 287 3.37 -2.80 -7.01
N THR A 288 3.95 -2.56 -5.83
CA THR A 288 3.40 -3.11 -4.58
C THR A 288 2.07 -2.44 -4.20
N LEU A 289 1.90 -1.14 -4.45
CA LEU A 289 0.63 -0.42 -4.31
C LEU A 289 -0.42 -0.98 -5.27
N LEU A 290 -0.06 -1.29 -6.51
CA LEU A 290 -0.95 -1.94 -7.48
C LEU A 290 -1.39 -3.34 -7.06
N VAL A 291 -0.53 -4.10 -6.39
CA VAL A 291 -0.90 -5.40 -5.80
C VAL A 291 -1.97 -5.20 -4.72
N GLU A 292 -1.85 -4.18 -3.87
CA GLU A 292 -2.87 -3.84 -2.87
C GLU A 292 -4.20 -3.41 -3.54
N LEU A 293 -4.13 -2.56 -4.59
CA LEU A 293 -5.31 -2.12 -5.36
C LEU A 293 -6.03 -3.28 -6.06
N ALA A 294 -5.27 -4.21 -6.66
CA ALA A 294 -5.83 -5.37 -7.36
C ALA A 294 -6.64 -6.29 -6.43
N ALA A 295 -6.45 -6.17 -5.12
CA ALA A 295 -7.14 -6.96 -4.11
C ALA A 295 -8.40 -6.32 -3.54
N VAL A 296 -8.65 -5.04 -3.84
CA VAL A 296 -9.82 -4.30 -3.32
C VAL A 296 -11.15 -5.03 -3.55
N PRO A 297 -11.44 -5.62 -4.73
CA PRO A 297 -12.69 -6.34 -4.93
C PRO A 297 -12.88 -7.50 -3.92
N ALA A 298 -11.81 -8.20 -3.54
CA ALA A 298 -11.85 -9.26 -2.54
C ALA A 298 -12.21 -8.79 -1.12
N LEU A 299 -11.98 -7.52 -0.79
CA LEU A 299 -12.34 -6.95 0.50
C LEU A 299 -13.83 -6.59 0.55
N ARG A 300 -14.43 -6.20 -0.58
CA ARG A 300 -15.85 -5.81 -0.66
C ARG A 300 -16.79 -7.00 -0.50
N VAL A 301 -16.37 -8.19 -0.92
CA VAL A 301 -17.21 -9.40 -0.88
C VAL A 301 -17.42 -9.99 0.50
N TRP A 302 -16.77 -9.47 1.54
CA TRP A 302 -17.10 -9.84 2.92
C TRP A 302 -18.52 -9.45 3.33
N ARG A 303 -19.22 -8.71 2.47
CA ARG A 303 -20.64 -8.33 2.58
C ARG A 303 -21.58 -9.23 1.78
N HIS A 304 -21.07 -10.19 1.00
CA HIS A 304 -21.87 -10.97 0.05
C HIS A 304 -22.63 -12.11 0.73
N ARG A 305 -23.95 -12.22 0.47
CA ARG A 305 -24.79 -13.29 1.04
C ARG A 305 -24.51 -14.68 0.43
N ALA A 306 -23.98 -14.73 -0.79
CA ALA A 306 -23.61 -16.00 -1.43
C ALA A 306 -22.10 -16.25 -1.37
N VAL A 307 -21.68 -17.17 -0.49
CA VAL A 307 -20.27 -17.49 -0.20
C VAL A 307 -19.51 -18.00 -1.44
N ALA A 308 -20.15 -18.76 -2.32
CA ALA A 308 -19.49 -19.28 -3.53
C ALA A 308 -19.06 -18.15 -4.49
N THR A 309 -19.93 -17.17 -4.72
CA THR A 309 -19.61 -16.00 -5.56
C THR A 309 -18.51 -15.15 -4.94
N ALA A 310 -18.56 -14.93 -3.61
CA ALA A 310 -17.49 -14.23 -2.91
C ALA A 310 -16.12 -14.93 -3.10
N LEU A 311 -16.07 -16.26 -2.99
CA LEU A 311 -14.85 -17.03 -3.21
C LEU A 311 -14.35 -16.95 -4.67
N GLU A 312 -15.24 -16.91 -5.64
CA GLU A 312 -14.91 -16.70 -7.06
C GLU A 312 -14.27 -15.31 -7.28
N GLU A 313 -14.82 -14.25 -6.68
CA GLU A 313 -14.27 -12.88 -6.76
C GLU A 313 -12.93 -12.73 -6.02
N ILE A 314 -12.78 -13.35 -4.84
CA ILE A 314 -11.49 -13.40 -4.13
C ILE A 314 -10.45 -14.11 -4.99
N SER A 315 -10.82 -15.22 -5.64
CA SER A 315 -9.94 -15.97 -6.53
C SER A 315 -9.46 -15.12 -7.71
N GLN A 316 -10.37 -14.35 -8.32
CA GLN A 316 -10.04 -13.44 -9.41
C GLN A 316 -9.10 -12.32 -8.94
N SER A 317 -9.39 -11.70 -7.79
CA SER A 317 -8.54 -10.66 -7.21
C SER A 317 -7.11 -11.18 -6.92
N MET A 318 -6.95 -12.40 -6.39
CA MET A 318 -5.63 -13.01 -6.19
C MET A 318 -4.88 -13.28 -7.51
N GLN A 319 -5.60 -13.56 -8.60
CA GLN A 319 -5.02 -13.65 -9.93
C GLN A 319 -4.54 -12.28 -10.41
N ASP A 320 -5.36 -11.24 -10.24
CA ASP A 320 -5.02 -9.87 -10.63
C ASP A 320 -3.84 -9.33 -9.82
N MET A 321 -3.76 -9.63 -8.52
CA MET A 321 -2.60 -9.38 -7.68
C MET A 321 -1.33 -10.06 -8.23
N THR A 322 -1.45 -11.31 -8.69
CA THR A 322 -0.32 -12.04 -9.28
C THR A 322 0.12 -11.36 -10.57
N ASP A 323 -0.83 -10.87 -11.37
CA ASP A 323 -0.53 -10.15 -12.62
C ASP A 323 0.07 -8.77 -12.36
N ALA A 324 -0.37 -8.06 -11.32
CA ALA A 324 0.24 -6.83 -10.84
C ALA A 324 1.70 -7.09 -10.43
N LEU A 325 1.95 -8.14 -9.63
CA LEU A 325 3.28 -8.48 -9.14
C LEU A 325 4.26 -8.82 -10.29
N LYS A 326 3.77 -9.29 -11.45
CA LYS A 326 4.61 -9.52 -12.64
C LYS A 326 5.27 -8.25 -13.17
N LEU A 327 4.65 -7.09 -12.97
CA LEU A 327 5.19 -5.79 -13.39
C LEU A 327 6.51 -5.46 -12.71
N MET A 328 6.85 -6.12 -11.59
CA MET A 328 8.18 -5.99 -10.97
C MET A 328 9.30 -6.23 -11.99
N HIS A 329 9.10 -7.15 -12.95
CA HIS A 329 10.07 -7.45 -14.01
C HIS A 329 10.35 -6.30 -14.97
N ASP A 330 9.39 -5.40 -15.15
CA ASP A 330 9.50 -4.26 -16.06
C ASP A 330 10.05 -3.01 -15.35
N TYR A 331 9.72 -2.82 -14.07
CA TYR A 331 10.00 -1.57 -13.35
C TYR A 331 11.13 -1.66 -12.32
N VAL A 332 11.62 -2.85 -11.98
CA VAL A 332 12.65 -3.02 -10.95
C VAL A 332 13.85 -3.77 -11.50
N ASP A 333 15.03 -3.15 -11.42
CA ASP A 333 16.31 -3.80 -11.74
C ASP A 333 16.76 -4.68 -10.57
N PRO A 334 17.01 -5.99 -10.78
CA PRO A 334 17.45 -6.90 -9.71
C PRO A 334 18.75 -6.49 -9.01
N SER A 335 19.69 -5.88 -9.73
CA SER A 335 20.97 -5.42 -9.22
C SER A 335 20.80 -4.20 -8.32
N VAL A 336 19.94 -3.26 -8.73
CA VAL A 336 19.61 -2.06 -7.94
C VAL A 336 18.84 -2.44 -6.68
N PHE A 337 17.83 -3.31 -6.82
CA PHE A 337 17.09 -3.82 -5.67
C PHE A 337 18.02 -4.47 -4.64
N TYR A 338 18.85 -5.41 -5.10
CA TYR A 338 19.72 -6.17 -4.23
C TYR A 338 20.85 -5.33 -3.61
N GLY A 339 21.51 -4.52 -4.44
CA GLY A 339 22.74 -3.80 -4.07
C GLY A 339 22.52 -2.45 -3.38
N ILE A 340 21.35 -1.83 -3.56
CA ILE A 340 21.05 -0.49 -3.04
C ILE A 340 19.81 -0.56 -2.15
N MET A 341 18.65 -0.86 -2.73
CA MET A 341 17.36 -0.65 -2.06
C MET A 341 17.22 -1.47 -0.78
N ARG A 342 17.63 -2.75 -0.82
CA ARG A 342 17.56 -3.64 0.35
C ARG A 342 18.31 -3.12 1.56
N ILE A 343 19.35 -2.30 1.37
CA ILE A 343 20.09 -1.68 2.48
C ILE A 343 19.14 -0.73 3.23
N TYR A 344 18.51 0.18 2.52
CA TYR A 344 17.60 1.19 3.10
C TYR A 344 16.27 0.61 3.60
N LEU A 345 15.89 -0.59 3.15
CA LEU A 345 14.72 -1.31 3.66
C LEU A 345 15.05 -2.19 4.89
N SER A 346 16.32 -2.35 5.24
CA SER A 346 16.73 -3.23 6.34
C SER A 346 16.54 -2.54 7.69
N GLY A 347 15.99 -3.30 8.64
CA GLY A 347 15.92 -2.88 10.04
C GLY A 347 17.14 -3.34 10.84
N TRP A 348 17.05 -3.21 12.15
CA TRP A 348 18.11 -3.55 13.10
C TRP A 348 17.68 -4.60 14.13
N LYS A 349 16.51 -5.25 13.96
CA LYS A 349 16.18 -6.53 14.60
C LYS A 349 16.68 -7.67 13.74
N ASP A 350 17.26 -8.70 14.36
CA ASP A 350 17.76 -9.89 13.66
C ASP A 350 18.83 -9.54 12.58
N ASN A 351 19.49 -8.38 12.69
CA ASN A 351 20.48 -7.87 11.74
C ASN A 351 21.89 -7.99 12.32
N THR A 352 22.74 -8.81 11.70
CA THR A 352 24.11 -9.05 12.18
C THR A 352 25.02 -7.82 12.09
N SER A 353 24.66 -6.81 11.30
CA SER A 353 25.39 -5.53 11.24
C SER A 353 25.04 -4.60 12.41
N MET A 354 23.90 -4.83 13.07
CA MET A 354 23.41 -4.06 14.22
C MET A 354 22.86 -5.00 15.31
N PRO A 355 23.71 -5.87 15.89
CA PRO A 355 23.25 -6.96 16.75
C PRO A 355 22.63 -6.50 18.07
N LYS A 356 22.81 -5.24 18.45
CA LYS A 356 22.19 -4.64 19.63
C LYS A 356 20.93 -3.84 19.31
N GLY A 357 20.62 -3.55 18.04
CA GLY A 357 19.60 -2.57 17.68
C GLY A 357 20.15 -1.15 17.54
N LEU A 358 19.26 -0.15 17.64
CA LEU A 358 19.53 1.28 17.44
C LEU A 358 19.06 2.06 18.68
N VAL A 359 19.91 2.93 19.22
CA VAL A 359 19.56 3.87 20.31
C VAL A 359 18.79 5.05 19.72
N TYR A 360 17.68 5.43 20.36
CA TYR A 360 16.91 6.63 20.02
C TYR A 360 17.22 7.69 21.07
N GLU A 361 18.14 8.60 20.75
CA GLU A 361 18.61 9.61 21.69
C GLU A 361 17.43 10.47 22.19
N GLY A 362 17.35 10.68 23.51
CA GLY A 362 16.26 11.43 24.14
C GLY A 362 14.95 10.65 24.31
N VAL A 363 14.84 9.42 23.80
CA VAL A 363 13.68 8.55 23.97
C VAL A 363 13.98 7.45 24.99
N GLN A 364 15.04 6.67 24.76
CA GLN A 364 15.47 5.59 25.63
C GLN A 364 16.99 5.36 25.48
N GLU A 365 17.68 5.12 26.61
CA GLU A 365 19.13 4.86 26.61
C GLU A 365 19.48 3.51 25.97
N GLU A 366 18.65 2.50 26.21
CA GLU A 366 18.87 1.16 25.67
C GLU A 366 18.51 1.08 24.17
N PRO A 367 19.33 0.38 23.37
CA PRO A 367 19.02 0.11 21.97
C PRO A 367 17.67 -0.59 21.78
N MET A 368 16.89 -0.12 20.80
CA MET A 368 15.63 -0.74 20.39
C MET A 368 15.82 -1.59 19.14
N GLU A 369 15.04 -2.67 19.01
CA GLU A 369 15.09 -3.59 17.88
C GLU A 369 13.83 -3.54 17.01
N TYR A 370 13.97 -3.12 15.75
CA TYR A 370 12.86 -3.11 14.79
C TYR A 370 13.21 -3.86 13.49
N SER A 371 12.25 -4.66 13.01
CA SER A 371 12.33 -5.35 11.72
C SER A 371 12.15 -4.36 10.57
N GLY A 372 12.92 -4.52 9.50
CA GLY A 372 12.78 -3.68 8.31
C GLY A 372 11.51 -3.98 7.51
N GLY A 373 11.27 -3.15 6.49
CA GLY A 373 10.11 -3.25 5.60
C GLY A 373 10.03 -4.60 4.89
N SER A 374 8.84 -5.18 4.84
CA SER A 374 8.59 -6.53 4.33
C SER A 374 7.16 -6.66 3.84
N ALA A 375 6.93 -7.43 2.77
CA ALA A 375 5.58 -7.77 2.31
C ALA A 375 4.73 -8.44 3.40
N ALA A 376 5.36 -9.06 4.40
CA ALA A 376 4.66 -9.63 5.55
C ALA A 376 3.98 -8.59 6.46
N GLN A 377 4.24 -7.30 6.26
CA GLN A 377 3.54 -6.19 6.90
C GLN A 377 2.27 -5.77 6.15
N SER A 378 1.97 -6.35 4.98
CA SER A 378 0.69 -6.13 4.28
C SER A 378 -0.46 -6.80 5.04
N SER A 379 -1.43 -6.01 5.51
CA SER A 379 -2.60 -6.51 6.23
C SER A 379 -3.48 -7.41 5.38
N LEU A 380 -3.53 -7.13 4.07
CA LEU A 380 -4.27 -7.90 3.08
C LEU A 380 -3.90 -9.38 3.08
N LEU A 381 -2.60 -9.70 3.06
CA LEU A 381 -2.14 -11.09 3.03
C LEU A 381 -2.57 -11.87 4.28
N HIS A 382 -2.58 -11.21 5.44
CA HIS A 382 -3.03 -11.80 6.70
C HIS A 382 -4.54 -11.99 6.71
N CYS A 383 -5.32 -11.07 6.15
CA CYS A 383 -6.76 -11.21 6.02
C CYS A 383 -7.12 -12.46 5.19
N PHE A 384 -6.40 -12.72 4.10
CA PHE A 384 -6.60 -13.94 3.31
C PHE A 384 -6.24 -15.22 4.09
N ASP A 385 -5.16 -15.20 4.87
CA ASP A 385 -4.78 -16.35 5.70
C ASP A 385 -5.86 -16.65 6.74
N GLU A 386 -6.32 -15.65 7.49
CA GLU A 386 -7.33 -15.84 8.52
C GLU A 386 -8.68 -16.26 7.91
N LEU A 387 -9.11 -15.60 6.81
CA LEU A 387 -10.36 -15.93 6.13
C LEU A 387 -10.39 -17.38 5.61
N LEU A 388 -9.30 -17.85 5.00
CA LEU A 388 -9.22 -19.21 4.45
C LEU A 388 -8.86 -20.25 5.52
N GLY A 389 -8.59 -19.82 6.76
CA GLY A 389 -8.24 -20.69 7.87
C GLY A 389 -6.85 -21.31 7.74
N ILE A 390 -5.91 -20.61 7.12
CA ILE A 390 -4.51 -21.05 6.97
C ILE A 390 -3.82 -20.93 8.32
N LYS A 391 -3.22 -22.03 8.80
CA LYS A 391 -2.50 -22.06 10.08
C LYS A 391 -1.00 -22.11 9.83
N HIS A 392 -0.28 -21.18 10.46
CA HIS A 392 1.17 -21.07 10.36
C HIS A 392 1.85 -21.72 11.57
N GLU A 393 2.83 -22.58 11.32
CA GLU A 393 3.65 -23.24 12.36
C GLU A 393 4.52 -22.25 13.14
N GLU A 394 4.93 -22.65 14.34
CA GLU A 394 5.62 -21.84 15.37
C GLU A 394 6.47 -20.68 14.80
N LYS A 395 7.59 -20.96 14.13
CA LYS A 395 8.51 -19.91 13.66
C LYS A 395 7.93 -18.98 12.60
N SER A 396 7.13 -19.48 11.65
CA SER A 396 6.50 -18.62 10.63
C SER A 396 5.34 -17.83 11.23
N GLY A 397 4.59 -18.44 12.15
CA GLY A 397 3.50 -17.81 12.90
C GLY A 397 3.98 -16.69 13.83
N GLU A 398 5.08 -16.90 14.57
CA GLU A 398 5.70 -15.86 15.41
C GLU A 398 6.14 -14.65 14.58
N PHE A 399 6.80 -14.90 13.45
CA PHE A 399 7.23 -13.82 12.55
C PHE A 399 6.04 -13.04 11.99
N LEU A 400 5.02 -13.73 11.47
CA LEU A 400 3.82 -13.08 10.94
C LEU A 400 3.07 -12.30 12.02
N THR A 401 2.88 -12.89 13.20
CA THR A 401 2.24 -12.22 14.35
C THR A 401 3.00 -10.96 14.75
N ARG A 402 4.35 -11.01 14.76
CA ARG A 402 5.19 -9.84 14.99
C ARG A 402 4.98 -8.76 13.94
N MET A 403 4.83 -9.12 12.66
CA MET A 403 4.59 -8.14 11.58
C MET A 403 3.24 -7.41 11.72
N ARG A 404 2.26 -7.96 12.44
CA ARG A 404 1.02 -7.23 12.75
C ARG A 404 1.26 -5.99 13.61
N ASN A 405 2.36 -5.93 14.37
CA ASN A 405 2.76 -4.73 15.12
C ASN A 405 3.38 -3.62 14.24
N TYR A 406 3.48 -3.84 12.93
CA TYR A 406 3.96 -2.88 11.93
C TYR A 406 2.83 -2.45 10.99
N MET A 407 1.58 -2.78 11.34
CA MET A 407 0.37 -2.40 10.62
C MET A 407 -0.37 -1.34 11.45
N PRO A 408 -1.14 -0.44 10.81
CA PRO A 408 -2.03 0.45 11.53
C PRO A 408 -2.93 -0.33 12.50
N PRO A 409 -3.19 0.18 13.72
CA PRO A 409 -3.97 -0.54 14.74
C PRO A 409 -5.32 -1.03 14.24
N ALA A 410 -6.02 -0.19 13.46
CA ALA A 410 -7.32 -0.53 12.86
C ALA A 410 -7.22 -1.72 11.89
N HIS A 411 -6.14 -1.82 11.10
CA HIS A 411 -5.92 -2.95 10.19
C HIS A 411 -5.59 -4.24 10.96
N LYS A 412 -4.81 -4.12 12.05
CA LYS A 412 -4.52 -5.24 12.95
C LYS A 412 -5.80 -5.76 13.60
N GLN A 413 -6.69 -4.85 14.02
CA GLN A 413 -7.98 -5.19 14.61
C GLN A 413 -8.85 -5.98 13.63
N LEU A 414 -8.93 -5.55 12.36
CA LEU A 414 -9.64 -6.29 11.32
C LEU A 414 -9.17 -7.75 11.18
N ILE A 415 -7.85 -7.97 11.16
CA ILE A 415 -7.29 -9.33 11.07
C ILE A 415 -7.71 -10.16 12.28
N GLN A 416 -7.70 -9.57 13.47
CA GLN A 416 -8.16 -10.24 14.70
C GLN A 416 -9.64 -10.58 14.62
N ASP A 417 -10.48 -9.65 14.17
CA ASP A 417 -11.93 -9.85 14.09
C ASP A 417 -12.30 -10.90 13.05
N ILE A 418 -11.57 -10.98 11.92
CA ILE A 418 -11.70 -12.09 10.95
C ILE A 418 -11.34 -13.42 11.62
N SER A 419 -10.26 -13.47 12.42
CA SER A 419 -9.80 -14.71 13.07
C SER A 419 -10.78 -15.25 14.12
N LEU A 420 -11.62 -14.38 14.69
CA LEU A 420 -12.66 -14.73 15.65
C LEU A 420 -13.96 -15.23 14.99
N GLN A 421 -14.10 -15.05 13.66
CA GLN A 421 -15.29 -15.52 12.94
C GLN A 421 -15.33 -17.04 12.83
N PRO A 422 -16.53 -17.63 12.64
CA PRO A 422 -16.68 -19.06 12.35
C PRO A 422 -15.82 -19.48 11.15
N SER A 423 -15.23 -20.68 11.23
CA SER A 423 -14.35 -21.18 10.19
C SER A 423 -15.06 -21.32 8.84
N LEU A 424 -14.64 -20.53 7.85
CA LEU A 424 -15.11 -20.66 6.47
C LEU A 424 -14.85 -22.06 5.92
N LYS A 425 -13.66 -22.61 6.17
CA LYS A 425 -13.32 -23.99 5.77
C LYS A 425 -14.28 -25.00 6.41
N GLY A 426 -14.56 -24.86 7.71
CA GLY A 426 -15.50 -25.72 8.42
C GLY A 426 -16.92 -25.60 7.86
N PHE A 427 -17.38 -24.39 7.58
CA PHE A 427 -18.67 -24.14 6.93
C PHE A 427 -18.75 -24.82 5.56
N VAL A 428 -17.76 -24.62 4.69
CA VAL A 428 -17.70 -25.23 3.35
C VAL A 428 -17.76 -26.77 3.43
N GLN A 429 -17.03 -27.38 4.37
CA GLN A 429 -17.01 -28.84 4.56
C GLN A 429 -18.35 -29.41 5.08
N GLN A 430 -19.12 -28.61 5.82
CA GLN A 430 -20.44 -29.01 6.31
C GLN A 430 -21.51 -28.91 5.22
N GLN A 431 -21.31 -28.05 4.22
CA GLN A 431 -22.23 -27.93 3.09
C GLN A 431 -22.03 -29.09 2.11
N ALA A 432 -23.10 -29.80 1.77
CA ALA A 432 -23.12 -30.80 0.69
C ALA A 432 -23.18 -30.13 -0.70
N SER A 433 -22.29 -29.16 -0.96
CA SER A 433 -22.27 -28.34 -2.19
C SER A 433 -20.95 -28.48 -2.91
N GLU A 434 -20.96 -29.18 -4.05
CA GLU A 434 -19.79 -29.35 -4.91
C GLU A 434 -19.27 -28.01 -5.44
N ARG A 435 -20.18 -27.11 -5.85
CA ARG A 435 -19.81 -25.76 -6.31
C ARG A 435 -19.05 -24.99 -5.23
N LEU A 436 -19.51 -25.05 -3.98
CA LEU A 436 -18.88 -24.33 -2.88
C LEU A 436 -17.50 -24.91 -2.54
N ASN A 437 -17.38 -26.26 -2.53
CA ASN A 437 -16.10 -26.93 -2.36
C ASN A 437 -15.10 -26.56 -3.47
N GLN A 438 -15.55 -26.54 -4.73
CA GLN A 438 -14.72 -26.14 -5.86
C GLN A 438 -14.28 -24.68 -5.79
N ALA A 439 -15.19 -23.76 -5.44
CA ALA A 439 -14.87 -22.34 -5.27
C ALA A 439 -13.84 -22.12 -4.16
N PHE A 440 -14.00 -22.77 -3.00
CA PHE A 440 -13.04 -22.70 -1.89
C PHE A 440 -11.66 -23.25 -2.29
N GLN A 441 -11.62 -24.45 -2.91
CA GLN A 441 -10.37 -25.02 -3.39
C GLN A 441 -9.69 -24.15 -4.45
N HIS A 442 -10.47 -23.55 -5.35
CA HIS A 442 -9.94 -22.63 -6.36
C HIS A 442 -9.30 -21.41 -5.71
N CYS A 443 -9.95 -20.81 -4.71
CA CYS A 443 -9.42 -19.68 -3.95
C CYS A 443 -8.08 -20.03 -3.27
N VAL A 444 -8.00 -21.18 -2.58
CA VAL A 444 -6.75 -21.65 -1.96
C VAL A 444 -5.65 -21.88 -3.02
N LYS A 445 -6.01 -22.44 -4.20
CA LYS A 445 -5.06 -22.63 -5.31
C LYS A 445 -4.54 -21.30 -5.88
N LYS A 446 -5.37 -20.25 -5.94
CA LYS A 446 -4.94 -18.91 -6.38
C LYS A 446 -3.98 -18.26 -5.39
N LEU A 447 -4.25 -18.34 -4.09
CA LEU A 447 -3.30 -17.87 -3.07
C LEU A 447 -1.97 -18.65 -3.11
N LEU A 448 -2.04 -19.97 -3.32
CA LEU A 448 -0.86 -20.82 -3.49
C LEU A 448 -0.04 -20.42 -4.71
N ALA A 449 -0.70 -20.08 -5.83
CA ALA A 449 -0.06 -19.60 -7.05
C ALA A 449 0.63 -18.25 -6.83
N LEU A 450 -0.04 -17.29 -6.17
CA LEU A 450 0.54 -16.00 -5.79
C LEU A 450 1.81 -16.19 -4.95
N ARG A 451 1.76 -17.03 -3.91
CA ARG A 451 2.93 -17.34 -3.05
C ARG A 451 4.06 -18.00 -3.82
N SER A 452 3.74 -18.92 -4.74
CA SER A 452 4.72 -19.57 -5.60
C SER A 452 5.39 -18.57 -6.55
N TYR A 453 4.62 -17.63 -7.09
CA TYR A 453 5.16 -16.56 -7.93
C TYR A 453 6.04 -15.59 -7.12
N HIS A 454 5.64 -15.23 -5.90
CA HIS A 454 6.47 -14.41 -5.01
C HIS A 454 7.82 -15.07 -4.70
N ILE A 455 7.87 -16.40 -4.52
CA ILE A 455 9.15 -17.13 -4.40
C ILE A 455 10.02 -16.96 -5.65
N ASN A 456 9.44 -16.96 -6.86
CA ASN A 456 10.20 -16.74 -8.09
C ASN A 456 10.75 -15.30 -8.17
N VAL A 457 9.95 -14.31 -7.74
CA VAL A 457 10.41 -12.92 -7.61
C VAL A 457 11.59 -12.87 -6.64
N VAL A 458 11.46 -13.41 -5.42
CA VAL A 458 12.55 -13.43 -4.44
C VAL A 458 13.80 -14.14 -4.97
N SER A 459 13.64 -15.25 -5.69
CA SER A 459 14.77 -15.93 -6.33
C SER A 459 15.52 -15.00 -7.30
N ARG A 460 14.80 -14.30 -8.18
CA ARG A 460 15.38 -13.39 -9.18
C ARG A 460 16.01 -12.14 -8.58
N TYR A 461 15.38 -11.55 -7.57
CA TYR A 461 15.79 -10.25 -7.00
C TYR A 461 16.72 -10.39 -5.79
N ILE A 462 16.83 -11.57 -5.18
CA ILE A 462 17.64 -11.80 -3.99
C ILE A 462 18.60 -12.96 -4.17
N THR A 463 18.11 -14.18 -4.40
CA THR A 463 18.96 -15.38 -4.41
C THR A 463 20.00 -15.37 -5.54
N VAL A 464 19.59 -15.02 -6.75
CA VAL A 464 20.49 -14.96 -7.92
C VAL A 464 21.53 -13.83 -7.77
N PRO A 465 21.16 -12.57 -7.45
CA PRO A 465 22.13 -11.51 -7.16
C PRO A 465 23.08 -11.85 -6.01
N ALA A 466 22.60 -12.49 -4.93
CA ALA A 466 23.43 -12.92 -3.81
C ALA A 466 24.50 -13.93 -4.22
N ALA A 467 24.12 -14.95 -5.02
CA ALA A 467 25.07 -15.92 -5.55
C ALA A 467 26.13 -15.25 -6.44
N ARG A 468 25.71 -14.31 -7.30
CA ARG A 468 26.63 -13.53 -8.13
C ARG A 468 27.58 -12.65 -7.30
N ALA A 469 27.08 -12.01 -6.25
CA ALA A 469 27.88 -11.21 -5.33
C ALA A 469 28.98 -12.06 -4.65
N ARG A 470 28.64 -13.27 -4.18
CA ARG A 470 29.61 -14.23 -3.61
C ARG A 470 30.70 -14.61 -4.60
N GLN A 471 30.32 -14.92 -5.84
CA GLN A 471 31.28 -15.29 -6.89
C GLN A 471 32.25 -14.15 -7.19
N LEU A 472 31.75 -12.92 -7.35
CA LEU A 472 32.58 -11.75 -7.64
C LEU A 472 33.58 -11.45 -6.52
N ARG A 473 33.17 -11.56 -5.26
CA ARG A 473 34.07 -11.35 -4.11
C ARG A 473 35.19 -12.40 -4.03
N ASN A 474 34.89 -13.64 -4.40
CA ASN A 474 35.90 -14.71 -4.39
C ASN A 474 36.92 -14.58 -5.54
N GLN A 475 36.61 -13.84 -6.60
CA GLN A 475 37.46 -13.72 -7.79
C GLN A 475 38.38 -12.49 -7.79
N SER A 476 38.39 -11.66 -6.74
CA SER A 476 39.26 -10.48 -6.57
C SER A 476 39.31 -9.51 -7.78
N GLN A 477 38.26 -9.50 -8.62
CA GLN A 477 38.16 -8.56 -9.74
C GLN A 477 37.35 -7.34 -9.31
N GLU A 478 38.04 -6.22 -9.07
CA GLU A 478 37.46 -4.87 -9.09
C GLU A 478 37.04 -4.54 -10.53
N SER A 479 35.91 -5.10 -10.97
CA SER A 479 35.28 -4.73 -12.25
C SER A 479 33.99 -3.95 -12.02
N LYS A 480 33.55 -3.24 -13.06
CA LYS A 480 32.46 -2.25 -13.18
C LYS A 480 31.07 -2.63 -12.59
N GLN A 481 30.92 -3.76 -11.91
CA GLN A 481 29.71 -4.20 -11.21
C GLN A 481 29.83 -4.04 -9.69
N GLU A 482 30.31 -2.86 -9.26
CA GLU A 482 30.47 -2.48 -7.85
C GLU A 482 29.16 -2.55 -7.05
N MET A 483 28.01 -2.29 -7.68
CA MET A 483 26.71 -2.23 -6.98
C MET A 483 26.30 -3.58 -6.37
N ILE A 484 26.55 -4.70 -7.04
CA ILE A 484 26.17 -6.03 -6.54
C ILE A 484 27.19 -6.54 -5.50
N SER A 485 28.48 -6.26 -5.71
CA SER A 485 29.55 -6.72 -4.81
C SER A 485 29.55 -6.00 -3.46
N ARG A 486 29.03 -4.76 -3.40
CA ARG A 486 28.89 -3.95 -2.18
C ARG A 486 27.64 -4.29 -1.34
N ALA A 487 26.74 -5.13 -1.82
CA ALA A 487 25.55 -5.54 -1.07
C ALA A 487 25.93 -6.25 0.26
N PRO A 488 25.23 -6.00 1.38
CA PRO A 488 25.57 -6.60 2.67
C PRO A 488 25.47 -8.13 2.69
N THR A 489 26.53 -8.80 3.15
CA THR A 489 26.55 -10.26 3.38
C THR A 489 25.47 -10.68 4.38
N ALA A 490 25.16 -9.81 5.36
CA ALA A 490 24.06 -10.00 6.31
C ALA A 490 22.69 -10.19 5.64
N LEU A 491 22.53 -9.66 4.42
CA LEU A 491 21.30 -9.73 3.63
C LEU A 491 21.33 -10.86 2.59
N GLU A 492 22.36 -11.68 2.53
CA GLU A 492 22.45 -12.77 1.53
C GLU A 492 21.44 -13.88 1.76
N GLU A 493 21.17 -14.22 3.03
CA GLU A 493 20.31 -15.34 3.42
C GLU A 493 19.06 -14.88 4.20
N ARG A 494 19.03 -13.61 4.62
CA ARG A 494 17.93 -13.03 5.38
C ARG A 494 17.16 -11.98 4.57
N GLY A 495 15.85 -11.93 4.76
CA GLY A 495 15.02 -10.84 4.31
C GLY A 495 15.26 -9.58 5.14
N THR A 496 14.80 -8.44 4.64
CA THR A 496 14.87 -7.12 5.32
C THR A 496 14.11 -7.10 6.66
N GLY A 497 13.08 -7.95 6.80
CA GLY A 497 12.38 -8.19 8.06
C GLY A 497 13.10 -9.13 9.05
N GLY A 498 14.21 -9.77 8.64
CA GLY A 498 15.06 -10.62 9.49
C GLY A 498 14.88 -12.14 9.35
N SER A 499 13.88 -12.63 8.60
CA SER A 499 13.63 -14.07 8.42
C SER A 499 14.55 -14.72 7.37
N GLY A 500 14.82 -16.02 7.49
CA GLY A 500 15.46 -16.81 6.44
C GLY A 500 14.55 -16.87 5.21
N ILE A 501 14.86 -16.09 4.18
CA ILE A 501 13.82 -15.65 3.24
C ILE A 501 13.18 -16.81 2.46
N MET A 502 13.99 -17.74 1.96
CA MET A 502 13.50 -18.87 1.16
C MET A 502 12.85 -19.96 1.99
N SER A 503 13.34 -20.24 3.21
CA SER A 503 12.71 -21.22 4.10
C SER A 503 11.35 -20.71 4.55
N PHE A 504 11.28 -19.46 5.01
CA PHE A 504 10.02 -18.83 5.43
C PHE A 504 8.96 -18.85 4.33
N LEU A 505 9.29 -18.37 3.12
CA LEU A 505 8.32 -18.31 2.02
C LEU A 505 7.86 -19.70 1.57
N LYS A 506 8.75 -20.69 1.54
CA LYS A 506 8.39 -22.08 1.21
C LYS A 506 7.47 -22.68 2.28
N THR A 507 7.75 -22.44 3.56
CA THR A 507 6.90 -22.87 4.67
C THR A 507 5.50 -22.27 4.57
N VAL A 508 5.39 -20.95 4.43
CA VAL A 508 4.09 -20.24 4.30
C VAL A 508 3.30 -20.73 3.09
N ARG A 509 3.96 -20.97 1.95
CA ARG A 509 3.33 -21.57 0.75
C ARG A 509 2.85 -23.00 1.02
N ASN A 510 3.67 -23.83 1.66
CA ASN A 510 3.30 -25.22 1.93
C ASN A 510 2.10 -25.29 2.88
N GLN A 511 2.04 -24.44 3.90
CA GLN A 511 0.89 -24.34 4.82
C GLN A 511 -0.40 -23.89 4.12
N THR A 512 -0.32 -23.05 3.07
CA THR A 512 -1.47 -22.78 2.19
C THR A 512 -1.92 -24.05 1.48
N LYS A 513 -0.98 -24.84 0.96
CA LYS A 513 -1.30 -26.09 0.26
C LYS A 513 -2.01 -27.08 1.18
N ASP A 514 -1.61 -27.16 2.44
CA ASP A 514 -2.20 -28.05 3.44
C ASP A 514 -3.64 -27.66 3.82
N THR A 515 -4.08 -26.46 3.40
CA THR A 515 -5.46 -25.99 3.60
C THR A 515 -6.43 -26.58 2.56
N LEU A 516 -5.94 -27.11 1.44
CA LEU A 516 -6.75 -27.76 0.42
C LEU A 516 -7.60 -28.89 1.01
N LEU A 517 -8.81 -29.05 0.49
CA LEU A 517 -9.71 -30.14 0.88
C LEU A 517 -9.19 -31.46 0.29
N PRO A 518 -9.38 -32.60 0.99
CA PRO A 518 -9.06 -33.91 0.43
C PRO A 518 -9.82 -34.13 -0.87
N GLU A 519 -9.18 -34.70 -1.89
CA GLU A 519 -9.91 -35.06 -3.10
C GLU A 519 -10.95 -36.13 -2.78
N THR A 520 -12.22 -35.81 -3.02
CA THR A 520 -13.34 -36.74 -2.93
C THR A 520 -13.25 -37.76 -4.06
N GLY A 521 -12.39 -38.77 -3.93
CA GLY A 521 -12.41 -39.92 -4.85
C GLY A 521 -11.10 -40.66 -5.07
N LYS A 522 -10.68 -41.49 -4.10
CA LYS A 522 -10.37 -42.91 -4.35
C LYS A 522 -10.80 -43.71 -3.13
N LYS A 523 -12.09 -44.04 -3.06
CA LYS A 523 -12.52 -45.23 -2.29
C LYS A 523 -11.83 -46.41 -2.96
N LYS A 524 -10.93 -47.07 -2.21
CA LYS A 524 -10.37 -48.37 -2.60
C LYS A 524 -11.45 -49.44 -2.54
#